data_AF-A0A942S9T1-F1
#
_entry.id   AF-A0A942S9T1-F1
#
_cell.length_a   1.000
_cell.length_b   1.000
_cell.length_c   1.000
_cell.angle_alpha   90.00
_cell.angle_beta   90.00
_cell.angle_gamma   90.00
#
_symmetry.space_group_name_H-M   'P 1'
#
loop_
_entity.id
_entity.type
_entity.pdbx_description
1 polymer ?
#
loop_
_entity_poly.entity_id
_entity_poly.type
_entity_poly.pdbx_seq_one_letter_code
_entity_poly.pdbx_strand_id
1 'polypeptide(L)'
;MATSSLRKKLADYMLVADDKKVKAVYALLEDDIEQEELDYTPELKRKLDDTYAYYEKGEKMISASEAEKKIKKALQTTKRK
;
A
#
# COMPACT_ATOMS: atom_id res chain seq x y z
N MET A 1 -27.06 8.21 5.06
CA MET A 1 -27.58 9.31 5.91
C MET A 1 -26.87 9.40 7.26
N ALA A 2 -26.78 8.34 8.07
CA ALA A 2 -26.03 8.37 9.34
C ALA A 2 -24.50 8.51 9.19
N THR A 3 -23.93 7.94 8.13
CA THR A 3 -22.49 8.02 7.83
C THR A 3 -22.04 9.41 7.38
N SER A 4 -22.89 10.19 6.70
CA SER A 4 -22.53 11.54 6.26
C SER A 4 -22.52 12.55 7.40
N SER A 5 -23.43 12.41 8.38
CA SER A 5 -23.42 13.26 9.58
C SER A 5 -22.24 12.96 10.49
N LEU A 6 -21.82 11.69 10.58
CA LEU A 6 -20.60 11.31 11.31
C LEU A 6 -19.35 11.87 10.63
N ARG A 7 -19.26 11.76 9.30
CA ARG A 7 -18.13 12.27 8.51
C ARG A 7 -17.97 13.79 8.64
N LYS A 8 -19.08 14.54 8.65
CA LYS A 8 -19.08 15.99 8.87
C LYS A 8 -18.60 16.36 10.27
N LYS A 9 -19.10 15.69 11.31
CA LYS A 9 -18.65 15.93 12.70
C LYS A 9 -17.15 15.68 12.89
N LEU A 10 -16.62 14.64 12.26
CA LEU A 10 -15.19 14.33 12.32
C LEU A 10 -14.36 15.42 11.64
N ALA A 11 -14.79 15.88 10.45
CA ALA A 11 -14.13 16.95 9.72
C ALA A 11 -14.14 18.27 10.51
N ASP A 12 -15.29 18.66 11.07
CA ASP A 12 -15.43 19.87 11.89
C ASP A 12 -14.54 19.80 13.15
N TYR A 13 -14.40 18.61 13.76
CA TYR A 13 -13.51 18.40 14.90
C TYR A 13 -12.03 18.56 14.55
N MET A 14 -11.60 18.04 13.39
CA MET A 14 -10.21 18.17 12.93
C MET A 14 -9.84 19.62 12.56
N LEU A 15 -10.80 20.42 12.06
CA LEU A 15 -10.56 21.83 11.69
C LEU A 15 -10.32 22.74 12.90
N VAL A 16 -10.81 22.37 14.08
CA VAL A 16 -10.67 23.14 15.34
C VAL A 16 -9.77 22.41 16.34
N ALA A 17 -9.18 21.28 15.95
CA ALA A 17 -8.27 20.52 16.78
C ALA A 17 -6.99 21.33 17.02
N ASP A 18 -6.61 21.50 18.28
CA ASP A 18 -5.29 22.02 18.63
C ASP A 18 -4.18 21.03 18.22
N ASP A 19 -2.94 21.52 18.11
CA ASP A 19 -1.78 20.72 17.72
C ASP A 19 -1.63 19.42 18.54
N LYS A 20 -2.06 19.42 19.80
CA LYS A 20 -1.98 18.25 20.67
C LYS A 20 -2.94 17.15 20.22
N LYS A 21 -4.16 17.51 19.80
CA LYS A 21 -5.16 16.58 19.25
C LYS A 21 -4.73 16.08 17.87
N VAL A 22 -4.23 16.95 17.00
CA VAL A 22 -3.72 16.55 15.68
C VAL A 22 -2.60 15.51 15.81
N LYS A 23 -1.63 15.75 16.72
CA LYS A 23 -0.56 14.77 17.00
C LYS A 23 -1.07 13.45 17.56
N ALA A 24 -2.10 13.47 18.41
CA ALA A 24 -2.67 12.24 18.94
C ALA A 24 -3.39 11.43 17.86
N VAL A 25 -4.09 12.10 16.94
CA VAL A 25 -4.74 11.45 15.79
C VAL A 25 -3.71 10.89 14.82
N TYR A 26 -2.66 11.66 14.52
CA TYR A 26 -1.53 11.20 13.72
C TYR A 26 -0.89 9.97 14.33
N ALA A 27 -0.51 10.00 15.61
CA ALA A 27 0.11 8.85 16.27
C ALA A 27 -0.76 7.58 16.34
N LEU A 28 -2.09 7.72 16.24
CA LEU A 28 -3.02 6.59 16.21
C LEU A 28 -3.23 6.01 14.81
N LEU A 29 -3.04 6.81 13.77
CA LEU A 29 -3.31 6.49 12.38
C LEU A 29 -2.06 6.60 11.51
N GLU A 30 -0.88 6.71 12.11
CA GLU A 30 0.38 6.95 11.42
C GLU A 30 0.61 5.88 10.36
N ASP A 31 0.44 4.61 10.74
CA ASP A 31 0.57 3.48 9.82
C ASP A 31 -0.47 3.50 8.69
N ASP A 32 -1.69 3.96 8.94
CA ASP A 32 -2.77 4.04 7.92
C ASP A 32 -2.60 5.26 7.00
N ILE A 33 -2.00 6.35 7.50
CA ILE A 33 -1.75 7.60 6.77
C ILE A 33 -0.45 7.50 5.96
N GLU A 34 0.58 6.88 6.52
CA GLU A 34 1.91 6.71 5.90
C GLU A 34 2.00 5.44 5.05
N GLN A 35 1.06 4.50 5.15
CA GLN A 35 0.94 3.45 4.15
C GLN A 35 0.62 4.09 2.81
N GLU A 36 1.61 4.11 1.91
CA GLU A 36 1.35 4.25 0.48
C GLU A 36 0.34 3.15 0.11
N GLU A 37 -0.90 3.55 -0.18
CA GLU A 37 -1.85 2.64 -0.81
C GLU A 37 -1.16 2.09 -2.06
N LEU A 38 -0.84 0.80 -2.04
CA LEU A 38 -0.41 0.10 -3.24
C LEU A 38 -1.55 0.20 -4.23
N ASP A 39 -1.45 1.15 -5.16
CA ASP A 39 -2.44 1.32 -6.20
C ASP A 39 -2.40 0.08 -7.11
N TYR A 40 -3.43 -0.75 -6.98
CA TYR A 40 -3.62 -1.93 -7.82
C TYR A 40 -4.14 -1.50 -9.19
N THR A 41 -3.25 -0.90 -9.97
CA THR A 41 -3.57 -0.51 -11.34
C THR A 41 -4.05 -1.72 -12.15
N PRO A 42 -4.90 -1.52 -13.18
CA PRO A 42 -5.36 -2.60 -14.04
C PRO A 42 -4.20 -3.43 -14.62
N GLU A 43 -3.07 -2.79 -14.94
CA GLU A 43 -1.87 -3.44 -15.44
C GLU A 43 -1.19 -4.32 -14.38
N LEU A 44 -1.07 -3.82 -13.14
CA LEU A 44 -0.52 -4.58 -12.03
C LEU A 44 -1.40 -5.80 -11.73
N LYS A 45 -2.72 -5.59 -11.68
CA LYS A 45 -3.69 -6.67 -11.47
C LYS A 45 -3.58 -7.75 -12.54
N ARG A 46 -3.56 -7.37 -13.83
CA ARG A 46 -3.41 -8.34 -14.93
C ARG A 46 -2.12 -9.15 -14.79
N LYS A 47 -1.01 -8.51 -14.44
CA LYS A 47 0.27 -9.19 -14.24
C LYS A 47 0.23 -10.19 -13.09
N LEU A 48 -0.46 -9.86 -12.00
CA LEU A 48 -0.65 -10.76 -10.87
C LEU A 48 -1.51 -11.96 -11.26
N ASP A 49 -2.62 -11.73 -11.97
CA ASP A 49 -3.51 -12.78 -12.48
C ASP A 49 -2.77 -13.73 -13.43
N ASP A 50 -1.99 -13.18 -14.37
CA ASP A 50 -1.16 -13.96 -15.30
C ASP A 50 -0.13 -14.83 -14.55
N THR A 51 0.51 -14.24 -13.53
CA THR A 51 1.52 -14.94 -12.70
C THR A 51 0.87 -16.05 -11.88
N TYR A 52 -0.32 -15.79 -11.33
CA TYR A 52 -1.09 -16.78 -10.58
C TYR A 52 -1.48 -17.96 -11.46
N ALA A 53 -2.06 -17.69 -12.64
CA ALA A 53 -2.45 -18.73 -13.59
C ALA A 53 -1.23 -19.53 -14.12
N TYR A 54 -0.06 -18.90 -14.24
CA TYR A 54 1.19 -19.58 -14.57
C TYR A 54 1.56 -20.61 -13.49
N TYR A 55 1.50 -20.24 -12.22
CA TYR A 55 1.79 -21.17 -11.12
C TYR A 55 0.74 -22.26 -10.93
N GLU A 56 -0.55 -21.95 -11.15
CA GLU A 56 -1.63 -22.93 -11.07
C GLU A 56 -1.45 -24.05 -12.10
N LYS A 57 -0.90 -23.74 -13.28
CA LYS A 57 -0.57 -24.72 -14.33
C LYS A 57 0.63 -25.62 -13.98
N GLY A 58 1.25 -25.43 -12.81
CA GLY A 58 2.42 -26.21 -12.39
C GLY A 58 3.71 -25.83 -13.13
N GLU A 59 3.72 -24.65 -13.74
CA GLU A 59 4.89 -24.14 -14.43
C GLU A 59 6.05 -23.84 -13.46
N LYS A 60 7.25 -23.71 -14.01
CA LYS A 60 8.49 -23.67 -13.22
C LYS A 60 8.52 -22.44 -12.30
N MET A 61 8.33 -22.69 -11.01
CA MET A 61 8.61 -21.71 -9.97
C MET A 61 10.11 -21.38 -9.97
N ILE A 62 10.41 -20.13 -9.63
CA ILE A 62 11.80 -19.72 -9.42
C ILE A 62 12.27 -20.18 -8.04
N SER A 63 13.53 -20.59 -7.95
CA SER A 63 14.15 -20.89 -6.66
C SER A 63 14.29 -19.62 -5.81
N ALA A 64 14.40 -19.79 -4.49
CA ALA A 64 14.66 -18.67 -3.58
C ALA A 64 15.91 -17.87 -3.97
N SER A 65 16.96 -18.54 -4.47
CA SER A 65 18.19 -17.89 -4.92
C SER A 65 18.00 -17.05 -6.19
N GLU A 66 17.13 -17.48 -7.10
CA GLU A 66 16.78 -16.72 -8.31
C GLU A 66 15.89 -15.53 -7.97
N ALA A 67 14.96 -15.70 -7.01
CA ALA A 67 14.14 -14.60 -6.49
C ALA A 67 15.03 -13.53 -5.85
N GLU A 68 15.99 -13.92 -5.00
CA GLU A 68 16.93 -13.00 -4.36
C GLU A 68 17.75 -12.20 -5.37
N LYS A 69 18.24 -12.84 -6.45
CA LYS A 69 18.95 -12.16 -7.54
C LYS A 69 18.07 -11.11 -8.23
N LYS A 70 16.81 -11.44 -8.51
CA LYS A 70 15.86 -10.52 -9.14
C LYS A 70 15.57 -9.31 -8.24
N ILE A 71 15.36 -9.55 -6.94
CA ILE A 71 15.12 -8.50 -5.94
C ILE A 71 16.34 -7.58 -5.84
N LYS A 72 17.56 -8.14 -5.70
CA LYS A 72 18.80 -7.35 -5.66
C LYS A 72 18.97 -6.46 -6.90
N LYS A 73 18.68 -6.99 -8.09
CA LYS A 73 18.75 -6.22 -9.35
C LYS A 73 17.73 -5.08 -9.39
N ALA A 74 16.51 -5.31 -8.92
CA ALA A 74 15.48 -4.27 -8.82
C ALA A 74 15.91 -3.17 -7.85
N LEU A 75 16.39 -3.52 -6.65
CA LEU A 75 16.85 -2.55 -5.66
C LEU A 75 18.05 -1.71 -6.11
N GLN A 76 18.96 -2.29 -6.91
CA GLN A 76 20.10 -1.56 -7.49
C GLN A 76 19.69 -0.56 -8.58
N THR A 77 18.58 -0.81 -9.28
CA THR A 77 18.06 0.11 -10.31
C THR A 77 17.32 1.28 -9.68
N THR A 78 16.68 1.09 -8.53
CA THR A 78 16.05 2.18 -7.76
C THR A 78 17.05 3.13 -7.11
N LYS A 79 18.21 2.63 -6.64
CA LYS A 79 19.29 3.47 -6.05
C LYS A 79 20.05 4.36 -7.03
N ARG A 80 19.78 4.26 -8.34
CA ARG A 80 20.47 5.03 -9.41
C ARG A 80 19.66 6.22 -9.93
N LYS A 81 18.48 6.48 -9.37
CA LYS A 81 17.71 7.71 -9.56
C LYS A 81 17.76 8.54 -8.29
#